data_AF-A0A4S1XA83-F1
#
_entry.id   AF-A0A4S1XA83-F1
#
_cell.length_a   1.000
_cell.length_b   1.000
_cell.length_c   1.000
_cell.angle_alpha   90.00
_cell.angle_beta   90.00
_cell.angle_gamma   90.00
#
_symmetry.space_group_name_H-M   'P 1'
#
loop_
_entity.id
_entity.type
_entity.pdbx_description
1 polymer ?
#
loop_
_entity_poly.entity_id
_entity_poly.type
_entity_poly.pdbx_seq_one_letter_code
_entity_poly.pdbx_strand_id
1 'polypeptide(L)'
;MATLIDEYKREACRMKPVTAKEAAADWSAIVDWWLVGRSLFEEVFLNEVGKAPSKAPVDDLLGAAIPKSLGDLQRKEVDDAYYAAHATLFLQEMDAIISRVPRDSPDVEAALVFGNVLRFVNQVLFDSVVLLEHWAERSRKVPGVFGVGKNEVEHLHTFFFGAQQTIYGHGSFQLSFVENHSDLVIGSIRQAIEIRLRRAFGIYGRVSDSAGAFEPIPISALFEAIRPFEARIFSEVPFSILRRVNGWANMYMHGALKLPVWTAPRVLDRLKPLMLGQGRRAGDGLRISRAAFDGVRQALKDKYDSTSSPIGLLLEAHCEAVIES
;
A
#
# COMPACT_ATOMS: atom_id res chain seq x y z
N MET A 1 14.43 31.84 -17.77
CA MET A 1 13.99 31.78 -16.36
C MET A 1 13.63 30.34 -16.07
N ALA A 2 14.04 29.78 -14.93
CA ALA A 2 13.57 28.46 -14.51
C ALA A 2 12.08 28.55 -14.17
N THR A 3 11.28 27.57 -14.58
CA THR A 3 9.87 27.48 -14.18
C THR A 3 9.76 26.98 -12.74
N LEU A 4 8.60 27.17 -12.09
CA LEU A 4 8.37 26.70 -10.72
C LEU A 4 8.58 25.18 -10.58
N ILE A 5 8.17 24.42 -11.60
CA ILE A 5 8.40 22.97 -11.66
C ILE A 5 9.89 22.62 -11.80
N ASP A 6 10.69 23.42 -12.53
CA ASP A 6 12.15 23.21 -12.63
C ASP A 6 12.86 23.44 -11.28
N GLU A 7 12.36 24.39 -10.50
CA GLU A 7 12.84 24.65 -9.13
C GLU A 7 12.54 23.46 -8.22
N TYR A 8 11.28 22.99 -8.19
CA TYR A 8 10.91 21.84 -7.38
C TYR A 8 11.71 20.58 -7.75
N LYS A 9 11.83 20.28 -9.05
CA LYS A 9 12.63 19.13 -9.53
C LYS A 9 14.08 19.20 -9.09
N ARG A 10 14.68 20.38 -9.24
CA ARG A 10 16.07 20.58 -8.84
C ARG A 10 16.25 20.26 -7.38
N GLU A 11 15.36 20.75 -6.52
CA GLU A 11 15.46 20.51 -5.09
C GLU A 11 15.11 19.06 -4.70
N ALA A 12 14.04 18.49 -5.26
CA ALA A 12 13.64 17.10 -5.01
C ALA A 12 14.69 16.08 -5.48
N CYS A 13 15.38 16.36 -6.58
CA CYS A 13 16.43 15.51 -7.15
C CYS A 13 17.86 15.88 -6.70
N ARG A 14 18.04 16.94 -5.91
CA ARG A 14 19.37 17.34 -5.39
C ARG A 14 19.94 16.31 -4.42
N MET A 15 19.10 15.43 -3.90
CA MET A 15 19.45 14.51 -2.83
C MET A 15 20.26 13.34 -3.36
N LYS A 16 21.52 13.28 -2.93
CA LYS A 16 22.47 12.26 -3.37
C LYS A 16 22.26 10.95 -2.59
N PRO A 17 22.73 9.80 -3.13
CA PRO A 17 22.86 8.58 -2.34
C PRO A 17 23.74 8.85 -1.13
N VAL A 18 23.20 8.62 0.07
CA VAL A 18 23.83 9.02 1.32
C VAL A 18 24.73 7.91 1.87
N THR A 19 25.92 8.28 2.35
CA THR A 19 26.78 7.37 3.11
C THR A 19 26.28 7.27 4.56
N ALA A 20 26.48 6.13 5.23
CA ALA A 20 26.03 5.96 6.62
C ALA A 20 26.62 7.02 7.58
N LYS A 21 27.75 7.63 7.23
CA LYS A 21 28.42 8.68 8.01
C LYS A 21 27.73 10.04 7.91
N GLU A 22 27.00 10.29 6.83
CA GLU A 22 26.34 11.57 6.53
C GLU A 22 24.82 11.52 6.75
N ALA A 23 24.26 10.31 6.97
CA ALA A 23 22.83 10.06 7.08
C ALA A 23 22.10 10.94 8.12
N ALA A 24 22.70 11.20 9.28
CA ALA A 24 22.05 12.07 10.27
C ALA A 24 21.99 13.54 9.82
N ALA A 25 23.07 14.06 9.24
CA ALA A 25 23.14 15.44 8.75
C ALA A 25 22.21 15.64 7.54
N ASP A 26 22.20 14.68 6.62
CA ASP A 26 21.33 14.69 5.44
C ASP A 26 19.85 14.57 5.84
N TRP A 27 19.52 13.77 6.86
CA TRP A 27 18.16 13.70 7.39
C TRP A 27 17.70 15.04 7.98
N SER A 28 18.53 15.68 8.81
CA SER A 28 18.23 17.01 9.32
C SER A 28 18.01 18.04 8.20
N ALA A 29 18.83 17.99 7.14
CA ALA A 29 18.67 18.85 5.97
C ALA A 29 17.35 18.61 5.22
N ILE A 30 16.90 17.35 5.11
CA ILE A 30 15.59 17.00 4.55
C ILE A 30 14.45 17.55 5.37
N VAL A 31 14.52 17.40 6.69
CA VAL A 31 13.48 17.89 7.60
C VAL A 31 13.33 19.42 7.45
N ASP A 32 14.46 20.14 7.42
CA ASP A 32 14.46 21.59 7.21
C ASP A 32 13.94 21.98 5.83
N TRP A 33 14.40 21.28 4.79
CA TRP A 33 13.97 21.53 3.43
C TRP A 33 12.47 21.29 3.26
N TRP A 34 11.92 20.22 3.84
CA TRP A 34 10.52 19.86 3.65
C TRP A 34 9.55 20.95 4.11
N LEU A 35 9.90 21.76 5.12
CA LEU A 35 9.08 22.89 5.53
C LEU A 35 8.79 23.85 4.37
N VAL A 36 9.75 24.04 3.47
CA VAL A 36 9.61 24.85 2.25
C VAL A 36 9.16 24.00 1.06
N GLY A 37 9.75 22.81 0.90
CA GLY A 37 9.47 21.88 -0.19
C GLY A 37 8.01 21.43 -0.25
N ARG A 38 7.35 21.30 0.92
CA ARG A 38 5.92 21.00 1.04
C ARG A 38 5.07 22.07 0.35
N SER A 39 5.28 23.34 0.69
CA SER A 39 4.56 24.46 0.09
C SER A 39 4.90 24.65 -1.38
N LEU A 40 6.17 24.46 -1.75
CA LEU A 40 6.61 24.51 -3.15
C LEU A 40 5.90 23.43 -3.99
N PHE A 41 5.80 22.20 -3.50
CA PHE A 41 5.04 21.15 -4.19
C PHE A 41 3.56 21.50 -4.34
N GLU A 42 2.92 22.00 -3.28
CA GLU A 42 1.50 22.41 -3.34
C GLU A 42 1.27 23.50 -4.39
N GLU A 43 2.17 24.50 -4.46
CA GLU A 43 2.11 25.58 -5.43
C GLU A 43 2.33 25.08 -6.87
N VAL A 44 3.36 24.25 -7.08
CA VAL A 44 3.62 23.60 -8.38
C VAL A 44 2.42 22.77 -8.81
N PHE A 45 1.89 21.92 -7.93
CA PHE A 45 0.76 21.06 -8.25
C PHE A 45 -0.46 21.89 -8.62
N LEU A 46 -0.76 22.95 -7.87
CA LEU A 46 -1.87 23.85 -8.18
C LEU A 46 -1.67 24.58 -9.52
N ASN A 47 -0.45 25.07 -9.79
CA ASN A 47 -0.13 25.77 -11.03
C ASN A 47 -0.23 24.85 -12.25
N GLU A 48 0.29 23.64 -12.14
CA GLU A 48 0.30 22.68 -13.23
C GLU A 48 -1.09 22.07 -13.45
N VAL A 49 -1.69 21.50 -12.41
CA VAL A 49 -2.94 20.72 -12.51
C VAL A 49 -4.18 21.61 -12.51
N GLY A 50 -4.09 22.86 -12.04
CA GLY A 50 -5.24 23.75 -11.88
C GLY A 50 -6.19 23.34 -10.75
N LYS A 51 -5.79 22.36 -9.93
CA LYS A 51 -6.53 21.85 -8.76
C LYS A 51 -5.59 21.70 -7.59
N ALA A 52 -6.07 22.06 -6.40
CA ALA A 52 -5.34 21.80 -5.17
C ALA A 52 -5.33 20.28 -4.87
N PRO A 53 -4.35 19.80 -4.08
CA PRO A 53 -4.43 18.47 -3.47
C PRO A 53 -5.77 18.26 -2.77
N SER A 54 -6.31 17.05 -2.90
CA SER A 54 -7.61 16.68 -2.33
C SER A 54 -7.64 16.81 -0.80
N LYS A 55 -8.78 17.25 -0.26
CA LYS A 55 -9.06 17.25 1.20
C LYS A 55 -10.02 16.14 1.62
N ALA A 56 -10.23 15.16 0.73
CA ALA A 56 -11.17 14.09 0.96
C ALA A 56 -10.72 13.18 2.13
N PRO A 57 -11.66 12.50 2.80
CA PRO A 57 -11.35 11.43 3.75
C PRO A 57 -10.43 10.36 3.15
N VAL A 58 -9.66 9.68 4.01
CA VAL A 58 -8.67 8.68 3.57
C VAL A 58 -9.26 7.58 2.68
N ASP A 59 -10.47 7.10 2.96
CA ASP A 59 -11.10 6.05 2.17
C ASP A 59 -11.45 6.53 0.75
N ASP A 60 -11.82 7.81 0.61
CA ASP A 60 -12.07 8.43 -0.69
C ASP A 60 -10.76 8.69 -1.45
N LEU A 61 -9.69 9.11 -0.75
CA LEU A 61 -8.36 9.25 -1.33
C LEU A 61 -7.84 7.92 -1.88
N LEU A 62 -7.92 6.83 -1.10
CA LEU A 62 -7.53 5.49 -1.55
C LEU A 62 -8.46 5.00 -2.66
N GLY A 63 -9.75 5.33 -2.60
CA GLY A 63 -10.73 5.04 -3.64
C GLY A 63 -10.40 5.70 -4.97
N ALA A 64 -9.88 6.94 -4.95
CA ALA A 64 -9.45 7.71 -6.10
C ALA A 64 -8.06 7.27 -6.62
N ALA A 65 -7.10 7.02 -5.73
CA ALA A 65 -5.72 6.69 -6.07
C ALA A 65 -5.52 5.22 -6.49
N ILE A 66 -6.16 4.26 -5.83
CA ILE A 66 -5.83 2.84 -6.02
C ILE A 66 -6.74 2.22 -7.09
N PRO A 67 -6.25 1.84 -8.28
CA PRO A 67 -7.03 1.07 -9.26
C PRO A 67 -7.38 -0.33 -8.75
N LYS A 68 -8.58 -0.84 -9.11
CA LYS A 68 -8.98 -2.24 -8.83
C LYS A 68 -8.76 -3.21 -10.00
N SER A 69 -8.40 -2.69 -11.17
CA SER A 69 -8.12 -3.44 -12.41
C SER A 69 -7.40 -2.53 -13.42
N LEU A 70 -6.87 -3.10 -14.51
CA LEU A 70 -6.23 -2.34 -15.58
C LEU A 70 -7.16 -1.30 -16.21
N GLY A 71 -8.41 -1.68 -16.49
CA GLY A 71 -9.41 -0.75 -17.02
C GLY A 71 -9.78 0.34 -16.01
N ASP A 72 -9.72 0.06 -14.70
CA ASP A 72 -9.90 1.10 -13.67
C ASP A 72 -8.71 2.06 -13.64
N LEU A 73 -7.48 1.55 -13.79
CA LEU A 73 -6.27 2.37 -13.88
C LEU A 73 -6.33 3.33 -15.07
N GLN A 74 -6.60 2.81 -16.27
CA GLN A 74 -6.70 3.63 -17.50
C GLN A 74 -7.73 4.75 -17.37
N ARG A 75 -8.87 4.50 -16.73
CA ARG A 75 -9.88 5.55 -16.46
C ARG A 75 -9.43 6.56 -15.42
N LYS A 76 -8.67 6.13 -14.40
CA LYS A 76 -8.18 7.02 -13.34
C LYS A 76 -7.08 7.94 -13.82
N GLU A 77 -6.18 7.44 -14.66
CA GLU A 77 -5.05 8.23 -15.19
C GLU A 77 -5.46 9.42 -16.07
N VAL A 78 -6.71 9.44 -16.56
CA VAL A 78 -7.28 10.56 -17.31
C VAL A 78 -8.11 11.52 -16.45
N ASP A 79 -8.26 11.25 -15.15
CA ASP A 79 -9.04 12.05 -14.21
C ASP A 79 -8.12 12.78 -13.24
N ASP A 80 -8.20 14.11 -13.17
CA ASP A 80 -7.40 14.91 -12.22
C ASP A 80 -7.63 14.50 -10.76
N ALA A 81 -8.79 13.93 -10.41
CA ALA A 81 -9.07 13.47 -9.06
C ALA A 81 -8.10 12.37 -8.61
N TYR A 82 -7.60 11.54 -9.55
CA TYR A 82 -6.55 10.55 -9.29
C TYR A 82 -5.25 11.24 -8.83
N TYR A 83 -4.82 12.26 -9.57
CA TYR A 83 -3.59 13.00 -9.26
C TYR A 83 -3.72 13.83 -7.99
N ALA A 84 -4.87 14.49 -7.78
CA ALA A 84 -5.14 15.26 -6.56
C ALA A 84 -5.15 14.35 -5.32
N ALA A 85 -5.63 13.11 -5.45
CA ALA A 85 -5.55 12.11 -4.39
C ALA A 85 -4.09 11.68 -4.14
N HIS A 86 -3.33 11.36 -5.18
CA HIS A 86 -1.91 11.00 -5.04
C HIS A 86 -1.05 12.12 -4.44
N ALA A 87 -1.27 13.37 -4.84
CA ALA A 87 -0.60 14.54 -4.27
C ALA A 87 -0.86 14.64 -2.75
N THR A 88 -2.10 14.39 -2.33
CA THR A 88 -2.45 14.38 -0.90
C THR A 88 -1.78 13.24 -0.15
N LEU A 89 -1.80 12.03 -0.72
CA LEU A 89 -1.16 10.86 -0.11
C LEU A 89 0.35 11.01 -0.01
N PHE A 90 0.99 11.64 -1.00
CA PHE A 90 2.40 12.02 -0.97
C PHE A 90 2.71 12.98 0.19
N LEU A 91 1.98 14.10 0.28
CA LEU A 91 2.15 15.09 1.35
C LEU A 91 1.98 14.43 2.73
N GLN A 92 0.93 13.63 2.90
CA GLN A 92 0.66 12.89 4.14
C GLN A 92 1.73 11.87 4.48
N GLU A 93 2.37 11.22 3.50
CA GLU A 93 3.46 10.27 3.73
C GLU A 93 4.71 11.02 4.20
N MET A 94 5.10 12.08 3.51
CA MET A 94 6.25 12.90 3.89
C MET A 94 6.08 13.51 5.28
N ASP A 95 4.92 14.11 5.57
CA ASP A 95 4.58 14.65 6.89
C ASP A 95 4.63 13.56 7.98
N ALA A 96 4.18 12.34 7.66
CA ALA A 96 4.22 11.21 8.59
C ALA A 96 5.64 10.70 8.85
N ILE A 97 6.51 10.63 7.83
CA ILE A 97 7.90 10.23 8.00
C ILE A 97 8.62 11.24 8.89
N ILE A 98 8.49 12.54 8.58
CA ILE A 98 9.18 13.62 9.28
C ILE A 98 8.72 13.73 10.74
N SER A 99 7.44 13.50 11.03
CA SER A 99 6.94 13.52 12.41
C SER A 99 7.31 12.28 13.23
N ARG A 100 7.52 11.12 12.59
CA ARG A 100 7.82 9.84 13.27
C ARG A 100 9.31 9.58 13.45
N VAL A 101 10.15 10.08 12.55
CA VAL A 101 11.60 9.85 12.58
C VAL A 101 12.25 11.01 13.34
N PRO A 102 12.94 10.76 14.46
CA PRO A 102 13.61 11.82 15.22
C PRO A 102 14.56 12.62 14.32
N ARG A 103 14.58 13.94 14.49
CA ARG A 103 15.46 14.83 13.72
C ARG A 103 16.94 14.51 13.96
N ASP A 104 17.29 14.33 15.22
CA ASP A 104 18.64 14.04 15.66
C ASP A 104 18.62 12.75 16.51
N SER A 105 19.59 11.88 16.30
CA SER A 105 19.86 10.78 17.21
C SER A 105 21.37 10.57 17.32
N PRO A 106 21.91 10.51 18.55
CA PRO A 106 23.34 10.30 18.78
C PRO A 106 23.79 8.84 18.60
N ASP A 107 22.87 7.91 18.30
CA ASP A 107 23.12 6.47 18.25
C ASP A 107 23.59 6.01 16.86
N VAL A 108 24.58 5.11 16.82
CA VAL A 108 25.06 4.44 15.60
C VAL A 108 23.95 3.58 14.99
N GLU A 109 23.08 2.96 15.80
CA GLU A 109 21.92 2.24 15.28
C GLU A 109 20.94 3.18 14.56
N ALA A 110 20.84 4.43 15.02
CA ALA A 110 20.03 5.42 14.35
C ALA A 110 20.60 5.85 12.99
N ALA A 111 21.93 5.77 12.77
CA ALA A 111 22.51 6.04 11.45
C ALA A 111 22.05 5.04 10.39
N LEU A 112 21.88 3.77 10.74
CA LEU A 112 21.32 2.74 9.83
C LEU A 112 19.83 2.99 9.54
N VAL A 113 19.07 3.36 10.58
CA VAL A 113 17.66 3.75 10.44
C VAL A 113 17.52 4.96 9.53
N PHE A 114 18.31 6.03 9.76
CA PHE A 114 18.33 7.22 8.90
C PHE A 114 18.71 6.88 7.47
N GLY A 115 19.73 6.05 7.25
CA GLY A 115 20.11 5.60 5.91
C GLY A 115 18.95 4.95 5.15
N ASN A 116 18.17 4.09 5.81
CA ASN A 116 17.01 3.45 5.18
C ASN A 116 15.84 4.43 4.95
N VAL A 117 15.56 5.32 5.91
CA VAL A 117 14.54 6.37 5.78
C VAL A 117 14.87 7.30 4.61
N LEU A 118 16.12 7.76 4.51
CA LEU A 118 16.60 8.63 3.44
C LEU A 118 16.41 8.01 2.06
N ARG A 119 16.75 6.73 1.89
CA ARG A 119 16.53 6.03 0.62
C ARG A 119 15.04 5.99 0.25
N PHE A 120 14.18 5.72 1.22
CA PHE A 120 12.73 5.73 0.98
C PHE A 120 12.22 7.13 0.64
N VAL A 121 12.65 8.17 1.37
CA VAL A 121 12.28 9.56 1.11
C VAL A 121 12.73 10.02 -0.27
N ASN A 122 13.94 9.67 -0.69
CA ASN A 122 14.41 9.94 -2.05
C ASN A 122 13.50 9.32 -3.10
N GLN A 123 13.05 8.07 -2.88
CA GLN A 123 12.10 7.41 -3.78
C GLN A 123 10.72 8.10 -3.77
N VAL A 124 10.22 8.51 -2.59
CA VAL A 124 8.96 9.26 -2.45
C VAL A 124 9.02 10.59 -3.21
N LEU A 125 10.13 11.32 -3.09
CA LEU A 125 10.30 12.60 -3.78
C LEU A 125 10.48 12.41 -5.29
N PHE A 126 11.24 11.41 -5.71
CA PHE A 126 11.36 11.08 -7.13
C PHE A 126 10.00 10.72 -7.74
N ASP A 127 9.22 9.87 -7.08
CA ASP A 127 7.87 9.51 -7.55
C ASP A 127 6.92 10.72 -7.58
N SER A 128 7.13 11.74 -6.74
CA SER A 128 6.34 12.98 -6.78
C SER A 128 6.59 13.80 -8.04
N VAL A 129 7.83 13.79 -8.55
CA VAL A 129 8.17 14.38 -9.84
C VAL A 129 7.54 13.57 -10.96
N VAL A 130 7.64 12.24 -10.90
CA VAL A 130 7.02 11.34 -11.89
C VAL A 130 5.50 11.53 -11.93
N LEU A 131 4.83 11.77 -10.80
CA LEU A 131 3.40 12.06 -10.76
C LEU A 131 3.04 13.31 -11.59
N LEU A 132 3.81 14.39 -11.45
CA LEU A 132 3.62 15.63 -12.21
C LEU A 132 3.88 15.43 -13.70
N GLU A 133 4.94 14.69 -14.05
CA GLU A 133 5.26 14.33 -15.44
C GLU A 133 4.14 13.50 -16.08
N HIS A 134 3.69 12.47 -15.38
CA HIS A 134 2.64 11.58 -15.86
C HIS A 134 1.33 12.35 -16.08
N TRP A 135 0.98 13.27 -15.17
CA TRP A 135 -0.16 14.15 -15.40
C TRP A 135 0.02 15.02 -16.65
N ALA A 136 1.18 15.66 -16.82
CA ALA A 136 1.44 16.52 -17.97
C ALA A 136 1.37 15.74 -19.29
N GLU A 137 1.91 14.51 -19.33
CA GLU A 137 1.81 13.62 -20.48
C GLU A 137 0.36 13.26 -20.80
N ARG A 138 -0.41 12.82 -19.80
CA ARG A 138 -1.80 12.39 -20.02
C ARG A 138 -2.73 13.54 -20.40
N SER A 139 -2.62 14.66 -19.71
CA SER A 139 -3.55 15.80 -19.81
C SER A 139 -3.17 16.79 -20.90
N ARG A 140 -1.88 17.14 -21.02
CA ARG A 140 -1.41 18.14 -21.99
C ARG A 140 -0.81 17.52 -23.26
N LYS A 141 -0.71 16.19 -23.34
CA LYS A 141 -0.09 15.46 -24.47
C LYS A 141 1.33 15.91 -24.78
N VAL A 142 2.00 16.49 -23.79
CA VAL A 142 3.41 16.83 -23.93
C VAL A 142 4.18 15.59 -23.51
N PRO A 143 4.96 14.95 -24.40
CA PRO A 143 5.82 13.83 -24.01
C PRO A 143 6.61 14.26 -22.79
N GLY A 144 6.65 13.43 -21.73
CA GLY A 144 7.20 13.79 -20.41
C GLY A 144 8.36 14.78 -20.59
N VAL A 145 8.10 16.06 -20.31
CA VAL A 145 8.81 17.20 -20.91
C VAL A 145 10.31 17.19 -20.56
N PHE A 146 10.68 16.35 -19.59
CA PHE A 146 11.94 16.39 -18.89
C PHE A 146 12.65 15.02 -18.77
N GLY A 147 12.18 13.97 -19.46
CA GLY A 147 12.93 12.70 -19.62
C GLY A 147 13.07 11.83 -18.36
N VAL A 148 12.30 12.12 -17.29
CA VAL A 148 12.28 11.32 -16.06
C VAL A 148 11.05 10.42 -16.08
N GLY A 149 11.26 9.13 -16.34
CA GLY A 149 10.21 8.10 -16.27
C GLY A 149 10.45 7.14 -15.12
N LYS A 150 9.36 6.58 -14.59
CA LYS A 150 9.43 5.39 -13.71
C LYS A 150 9.14 4.16 -14.55
N ASN A 151 9.88 3.08 -14.31
CA ASN A 151 9.45 1.78 -14.77
C ASN A 151 8.19 1.37 -13.98
N GLU A 152 7.05 1.38 -14.64
CA GLU A 152 5.75 1.00 -14.06
C GLU A 152 5.69 -0.49 -13.71
N VAL A 153 6.63 -1.30 -14.22
CA VAL A 153 6.70 -2.74 -14.00
C VAL A 153 7.91 -3.05 -13.11
N GLU A 154 7.69 -3.86 -12.09
CA GLU A 154 8.76 -4.37 -11.24
C GLU A 154 9.61 -5.41 -11.99
N HIS A 155 10.93 -5.27 -11.90
CA HIS A 155 11.85 -6.21 -12.54
C HIS A 155 12.00 -7.48 -11.71
N LEU A 156 12.23 -8.64 -12.35
CA LEU A 156 12.38 -9.93 -11.66
C LEU A 156 13.47 -9.90 -10.58
N HIS A 157 14.59 -9.23 -10.86
CA HIS A 157 15.70 -9.10 -9.90
C HIS A 157 15.26 -8.41 -8.61
N THR A 158 14.35 -7.44 -8.67
CA THR A 158 13.80 -6.78 -7.48
C THR A 158 13.11 -7.79 -6.56
N PHE A 159 12.32 -8.72 -7.10
CA PHE A 159 11.69 -9.76 -6.29
C PHE A 159 12.72 -10.65 -5.59
N PHE A 160 13.77 -11.05 -6.31
CA PHE A 160 14.83 -11.87 -5.74
C PHE A 160 15.60 -11.13 -4.64
N PHE A 161 16.02 -9.88 -4.90
CA PHE A 161 16.78 -9.09 -3.93
C PHE A 161 15.95 -8.67 -2.74
N GLY A 162 14.68 -8.36 -2.91
CA GLY A 162 13.85 -8.04 -1.76
C GLY A 162 13.39 -9.27 -0.96
N ALA A 163 13.32 -10.46 -1.58
CA ALA A 163 13.24 -11.71 -0.81
C ALA A 163 14.48 -11.89 0.06
N GLN A 164 15.67 -11.63 -0.47
CA GLN A 164 16.89 -11.63 0.32
C GLN A 164 16.87 -10.57 1.44
N GLN A 165 16.38 -9.35 1.17
CA GLN A 165 16.23 -8.31 2.21
C GLN A 165 15.25 -8.72 3.31
N THR A 166 14.20 -9.45 2.97
CA THR A 166 13.24 -9.96 3.95
C THR A 166 13.87 -11.02 4.86
N ILE A 167 14.76 -11.86 4.32
CA ILE A 167 15.45 -12.92 5.07
C ILE A 167 16.60 -12.38 5.91
N TYR A 168 17.45 -11.54 5.31
CA TYR A 168 18.74 -11.15 5.89
C TYR A 168 18.77 -9.71 6.41
N GLY A 169 17.73 -8.91 6.17
CA GLY A 169 17.74 -7.46 6.45
C GLY A 169 18.40 -6.64 5.35
N HIS A 170 18.49 -5.32 5.54
CA HIS A 170 19.07 -4.41 4.56
C HIS A 170 20.61 -4.38 4.64
N GLY A 171 21.28 -4.45 3.47
CA GLY A 171 22.73 -4.24 3.36
C GLY A 171 23.61 -5.39 3.90
N SER A 172 23.04 -6.57 4.13
CA SER A 172 23.75 -7.74 4.65
C SER A 172 24.76 -8.30 3.65
N PHE A 173 26.06 -8.23 3.96
CA PHE A 173 27.23 -8.92 3.37
C PHE A 173 27.11 -9.50 1.95
N GLN A 174 26.73 -8.68 0.95
CA GLN A 174 26.46 -9.12 -0.45
C GLN A 174 25.28 -10.09 -0.63
N LEU A 175 24.61 -10.44 0.46
CA LEU A 175 23.39 -11.23 0.49
C LEU A 175 22.16 -10.38 0.20
N SER A 176 22.21 -9.05 0.34
CA SER A 176 21.10 -8.15 0.02
C SER A 176 21.61 -6.79 -0.48
N PHE A 177 20.78 -6.09 -1.25
CA PHE A 177 21.11 -4.79 -1.82
C PHE A 177 20.76 -3.66 -0.87
N VAL A 178 21.38 -2.51 -1.12
CA VAL A 178 21.20 -1.25 -0.37
C VAL A 178 19.88 -0.57 -0.76
N GLU A 179 19.35 -0.83 -1.96
CA GLU A 179 18.12 -0.20 -2.45
C GLU A 179 16.88 -0.70 -1.70
N ASN A 180 15.92 0.16 -1.38
CA ASN A 180 14.69 -0.28 -0.71
C ASN A 180 13.70 -0.80 -1.76
N HIS A 181 13.28 -2.06 -1.65
CA HIS A 181 12.25 -2.65 -2.52
C HIS A 181 10.87 -2.59 -1.84
N SER A 182 10.40 -1.38 -1.53
CA SER A 182 9.19 -1.15 -0.74
C SER A 182 7.91 -1.67 -1.39
N ASP A 183 7.86 -1.79 -2.72
CA ASP A 183 6.69 -2.32 -3.43
C ASP A 183 6.42 -3.81 -3.14
N LEU A 184 7.42 -4.57 -2.69
CA LEU A 184 7.22 -5.99 -2.36
C LEU A 184 6.28 -6.21 -1.18
N VAL A 185 6.10 -5.20 -0.33
CA VAL A 185 5.16 -5.23 0.79
C VAL A 185 3.71 -5.41 0.31
N ILE A 186 3.40 -5.12 -0.95
CA ILE A 186 2.06 -5.30 -1.54
C ILE A 186 1.60 -6.77 -1.43
N GLY A 187 2.51 -7.72 -1.65
CA GLY A 187 2.24 -9.14 -1.47
C GLY A 187 1.90 -9.50 -0.02
N SER A 188 2.67 -8.95 0.93
CA SER A 188 2.43 -9.12 2.37
C SER A 188 1.11 -8.51 2.83
N ILE A 189 0.76 -7.32 2.32
CA ILE A 189 -0.53 -6.65 2.59
C ILE A 189 -1.70 -7.53 2.12
N ARG A 190 -1.62 -8.07 0.90
CA ARG A 190 -2.64 -8.98 0.36
C ARG A 190 -2.79 -10.22 1.23
N GLN A 191 -1.66 -10.86 1.58
CA GLN A 191 -1.66 -12.06 2.42
C GLN A 191 -2.25 -11.77 3.80
N ALA A 192 -1.95 -10.62 4.41
CA ALA A 192 -2.50 -10.22 5.70
C ALA A 192 -4.01 -10.03 5.64
N ILE A 193 -4.54 -9.34 4.62
CA ILE A 193 -6.01 -9.19 4.41
C ILE A 193 -6.66 -10.56 4.25
N GLU A 194 -6.07 -11.42 3.42
CA GLU A 194 -6.61 -12.74 3.15
C GLU A 194 -6.69 -13.58 4.43
N ILE A 195 -5.60 -13.68 5.18
CA ILE A 195 -5.55 -14.41 6.45
C ILE A 195 -6.54 -13.82 7.44
N ARG A 196 -6.57 -12.49 7.58
CA ARG A 196 -7.46 -11.80 8.52
C ARG A 196 -8.93 -12.13 8.25
N LEU A 197 -9.37 -12.06 6.98
CA LEU A 197 -10.74 -12.38 6.60
C LEU A 197 -11.03 -13.88 6.76
N ARG A 198 -10.11 -14.76 6.35
CA ARG A 198 -10.24 -16.20 6.54
C ARG A 198 -10.43 -16.57 8.00
N ARG A 199 -9.57 -16.06 8.88
CA ARG A 199 -9.63 -16.31 10.32
C ARG A 199 -10.85 -15.65 10.97
N ALA A 200 -11.34 -14.53 10.46
CA ALA A 200 -12.58 -13.92 10.96
C ALA A 200 -13.80 -14.84 10.79
N PHE A 201 -13.85 -15.63 9.71
CA PHE A 201 -14.96 -16.54 9.41
C PHE A 201 -14.64 -18.01 9.68
N GLY A 202 -13.47 -18.31 10.23
CA GLY A 202 -13.03 -19.68 10.52
C GLY A 202 -12.88 -20.54 9.27
N ILE A 203 -12.32 -20.01 8.18
CA ILE A 203 -12.17 -20.70 6.88
C ILE A 203 -10.69 -20.85 6.57
N TYR A 204 -10.20 -22.09 6.44
CA TYR A 204 -8.80 -22.34 6.11
C TYR A 204 -8.60 -22.50 4.60
N GLY A 205 -9.37 -23.39 3.99
CA GLY A 205 -9.31 -23.76 2.57
C GLY A 205 -10.12 -25.03 2.37
N ARG A 206 -9.91 -25.75 1.27
CA ARG A 206 -10.47 -27.07 1.03
C ARG A 206 -9.38 -28.12 1.30
N VAL A 207 -9.79 -29.30 1.75
CA VAL A 207 -8.90 -30.46 1.80
C VAL A 207 -9.45 -31.46 0.80
N SER A 208 -8.65 -31.79 -0.21
CA SER A 208 -9.03 -32.82 -1.18
C SER A 208 -9.00 -34.19 -0.50
N ASP A 209 -10.15 -34.87 -0.47
CA ASP A 209 -10.29 -36.20 0.13
C ASP A 209 -9.42 -37.24 -0.58
N SER A 210 -9.11 -37.05 -1.87
CA SER A 210 -8.34 -38.00 -2.68
C SER A 210 -6.83 -37.87 -2.52
N ALA A 211 -6.34 -36.68 -2.15
CA ALA A 211 -4.90 -36.40 -2.08
C ALA A 211 -4.42 -35.88 -0.71
N GLY A 212 -5.33 -35.61 0.23
CA GLY A 212 -5.02 -34.88 1.46
C GLY A 212 -4.46 -33.47 1.21
N ALA A 213 -4.59 -32.97 -0.03
CA ALA A 213 -3.98 -31.73 -0.46
C ALA A 213 -4.80 -30.54 0.01
N PHE A 214 -4.13 -29.51 0.52
CA PHE A 214 -4.75 -28.24 0.86
C PHE A 214 -4.95 -27.40 -0.41
N GLU A 215 -6.20 -27.04 -0.69
CA GLU A 215 -6.59 -26.18 -1.80
C GLU A 215 -7.10 -24.82 -1.28
N PRO A 216 -6.45 -23.69 -1.60
CA PRO A 216 -6.89 -22.39 -1.13
C PRO A 216 -8.21 -21.98 -1.81
N ILE A 217 -9.22 -21.60 -1.02
CA ILE A 217 -10.46 -20.99 -1.55
C ILE A 217 -10.14 -19.58 -2.03
N PRO A 218 -10.33 -19.18 -3.29
CA PRO A 218 -10.00 -17.82 -3.74
C PRO A 218 -10.64 -16.72 -2.88
N ILE A 219 -9.89 -15.69 -2.52
CA ILE A 219 -10.41 -14.57 -1.70
C ILE A 219 -11.62 -13.87 -2.36
N SER A 220 -11.72 -13.90 -3.69
CA SER A 220 -12.90 -13.43 -4.42
C SER A 220 -14.18 -14.18 -4.03
N ALA A 221 -14.10 -15.51 -3.85
CA ALA A 221 -15.24 -16.31 -3.39
C ALA A 221 -15.64 -15.97 -1.96
N LEU A 222 -14.66 -15.65 -1.09
CA LEU A 222 -14.94 -15.15 0.25
C LEU A 222 -15.65 -13.78 0.21
N PHE A 223 -15.18 -12.84 -0.62
CA PHE A 223 -15.87 -11.56 -0.79
C PHE A 223 -17.28 -11.70 -1.36
N GLU A 224 -17.52 -12.65 -2.26
CA GLU A 224 -18.85 -12.97 -2.78
C GLU A 224 -19.76 -13.52 -1.67
N ALA A 225 -19.26 -14.43 -0.85
CA ALA A 225 -20.01 -15.00 0.27
C ALA A 225 -20.33 -13.97 1.36
N ILE A 226 -19.44 -13.00 1.60
CA ILE A 226 -19.63 -11.90 2.57
C ILE A 226 -20.69 -10.91 2.09
N ARG A 227 -20.77 -10.63 0.79
CA ARG A 227 -21.55 -9.52 0.23
C ARG A 227 -23.01 -9.45 0.72
N PRO A 228 -23.80 -10.54 0.79
CA PRO A 228 -25.18 -10.49 1.26
C PRO A 228 -25.32 -10.13 2.75
N PHE A 229 -24.25 -10.27 3.51
CA PHE A 229 -24.22 -10.08 4.96
C PHE A 229 -23.42 -8.84 5.39
N GLU A 230 -22.90 -8.03 4.46
CA GLU A 230 -22.05 -6.86 4.78
C GLU A 230 -22.72 -5.90 5.77
N ALA A 231 -24.03 -5.67 5.67
CA ALA A 231 -24.77 -4.80 6.59
C ALA A 231 -24.82 -5.31 8.04
N ARG A 232 -24.47 -6.58 8.26
CA ARG A 232 -24.44 -7.25 9.57
C ARG A 232 -23.01 -7.51 10.07
N ILE A 233 -22.03 -6.90 9.42
CA ILE A 233 -20.62 -6.99 9.75
C ILE A 233 -20.11 -5.58 9.98
N PHE A 234 -19.67 -5.31 11.20
CA PHE A 234 -18.87 -4.13 11.48
C PHE A 234 -17.41 -4.42 11.09
N SER A 235 -16.84 -3.55 10.27
CA SER A 235 -15.43 -3.60 9.87
C SER A 235 -14.82 -2.21 9.97
N GLU A 236 -13.67 -2.12 10.63
CA GLU A 236 -12.90 -0.87 10.71
C GLU A 236 -12.42 -0.37 9.34
N VAL A 237 -12.28 -1.27 8.37
CA VAL A 237 -11.97 -0.95 6.97
C VAL A 237 -13.15 -1.41 6.11
N PRO A 238 -13.79 -0.51 5.34
CA PRO A 238 -14.88 -0.91 4.46
C PRO A 238 -14.46 -2.03 3.49
N PHE A 239 -15.35 -3.00 3.26
CA PHE A 239 -15.09 -4.08 2.31
C PHE A 239 -14.85 -3.58 0.88
N SER A 240 -15.37 -2.40 0.51
CA SER A 240 -15.06 -1.73 -0.76
C SER A 240 -13.57 -1.41 -0.90
N ILE A 241 -12.92 -0.95 0.18
CA ILE A 241 -11.47 -0.69 0.24
C ILE A 241 -10.69 -2.01 0.22
N LEU A 242 -11.10 -3.02 1.00
CA LEU A 242 -10.43 -4.32 1.01
C LEU A 242 -10.42 -5.00 -0.36
N ARG A 243 -11.55 -4.95 -1.07
CA ARG A 243 -11.65 -5.45 -2.45
C ARG A 243 -10.74 -4.67 -3.41
N ARG A 244 -10.65 -3.35 -3.24
CA ARG A 244 -9.80 -2.48 -4.06
C ARG A 244 -8.32 -2.78 -3.86
N VAL A 245 -7.88 -2.89 -2.60
CA VAL A 245 -6.51 -3.28 -2.24
C VAL A 245 -6.19 -4.67 -2.80
N ASN A 246 -7.11 -5.63 -2.70
CA ASN A 246 -6.93 -6.95 -3.30
C ASN A 246 -6.81 -6.89 -4.84
N GLY A 247 -7.62 -6.06 -5.51
CA GLY A 247 -7.52 -5.84 -6.96
C GLY A 247 -6.18 -5.25 -7.38
N TRP A 248 -5.73 -4.21 -6.69
CA TRP A 248 -4.40 -3.62 -6.87
C TRP A 248 -3.27 -4.62 -6.63
N ALA A 249 -3.32 -5.34 -5.52
CA ALA A 249 -2.30 -6.33 -5.19
C ALA A 249 -2.28 -7.48 -6.21
N ASN A 250 -3.43 -7.89 -6.77
CA ASN A 250 -3.45 -8.86 -7.86
C ASN A 250 -2.75 -8.33 -9.12
N MET A 251 -2.91 -7.05 -9.46
CA MET A 251 -2.18 -6.45 -10.59
C MET A 251 -0.68 -6.42 -10.34
N TYR A 252 -0.24 -6.16 -9.12
CA TYR A 252 1.17 -6.25 -8.75
C TYR A 252 1.68 -7.70 -8.80
N MET A 253 0.98 -8.64 -8.18
CA MET A 253 1.42 -10.04 -8.10
C MET A 253 1.46 -10.75 -9.46
N HIS A 254 0.58 -10.38 -10.40
CA HIS A 254 0.48 -11.05 -11.69
C HIS A 254 1.03 -10.23 -12.87
N GLY A 255 1.12 -8.92 -12.73
CA GLY A 255 1.60 -8.00 -13.77
C GLY A 255 2.79 -7.14 -13.34
N ALA A 256 3.28 -7.31 -12.11
CA ALA A 256 4.35 -6.49 -11.52
C ALA A 256 4.08 -4.98 -11.56
N LEU A 257 2.81 -4.56 -11.67
CA LEU A 257 2.43 -3.16 -11.84
C LEU A 257 2.54 -2.37 -10.53
N LYS A 258 3.34 -1.32 -10.58
CA LYS A 258 3.64 -0.43 -9.47
C LYS A 258 2.79 0.83 -9.51
N LEU A 259 2.52 1.36 -8.33
CA LEU A 259 1.99 2.70 -8.14
C LEU A 259 3.08 3.60 -7.55
N PRO A 260 2.82 4.90 -7.33
CA PRO A 260 3.72 5.72 -6.55
C PRO A 260 3.98 5.12 -5.16
N VAL A 261 5.22 5.18 -4.71
CA VAL A 261 5.76 4.38 -3.61
C VAL A 261 5.07 4.64 -2.27
N TRP A 262 4.49 5.83 -2.08
CA TRP A 262 3.68 6.16 -0.89
C TRP A 262 2.35 5.41 -0.80
N THR A 263 1.92 4.71 -1.86
CA THR A 263 0.64 4.00 -1.86
C THR A 263 0.63 2.86 -0.84
N ALA A 264 1.67 2.02 -0.83
CA ALA A 264 1.76 0.88 0.07
C ALA A 264 1.78 1.23 1.57
N PRO A 265 2.62 2.17 2.05
CA PRO A 265 2.58 2.59 3.46
C PRO A 265 1.26 3.25 3.85
N ARG A 266 0.60 4.02 2.95
CA ARG A 266 -0.74 4.57 3.24
C ARG A 266 -1.81 3.49 3.35
N VAL A 267 -1.77 2.46 2.52
CA VAL A 267 -2.64 1.28 2.66
C VAL A 267 -2.36 0.56 3.97
N LEU A 268 -1.08 0.34 4.31
CA LEU A 268 -0.69 -0.31 5.56
C LEU A 268 -1.22 0.45 6.78
N ASP A 269 -1.04 1.77 6.82
CA ASP A 269 -1.55 2.64 7.88
C ASP A 269 -3.08 2.54 7.99
N ARG A 270 -3.79 2.53 6.86
CA ARG A 270 -5.26 2.39 6.86
C ARG A 270 -5.74 1.02 7.36
N LEU A 271 -4.97 -0.04 7.12
CA LEU A 271 -5.31 -1.40 7.55
C LEU A 271 -5.00 -1.66 9.03
N LYS A 272 -4.21 -0.81 9.71
CA LYS A 272 -3.85 -1.00 11.13
C LYS A 272 -5.05 -1.29 12.04
N PRO A 273 -6.16 -0.52 12.01
CA PRO A 273 -7.31 -0.81 12.88
C PRO A 273 -7.96 -2.17 12.60
N LEU A 274 -7.95 -2.64 11.35
CA LEU A 274 -8.46 -3.96 10.98
C LEU A 274 -7.58 -5.10 11.52
N MET A 275 -6.26 -4.90 11.51
CA MET A 275 -5.27 -5.92 11.87
C MET A 275 -4.98 -5.95 13.38
N LEU A 276 -4.92 -4.79 14.02
CA LEU A 276 -4.48 -4.64 15.41
C LEU A 276 -5.63 -4.34 16.37
N GLY A 277 -6.82 -4.01 15.85
CA GLY A 277 -7.93 -3.47 16.63
C GLY A 277 -7.66 -2.04 17.14
N GLN A 278 -8.62 -1.45 17.84
CA GLN A 278 -8.48 -0.12 18.45
C GLN A 278 -7.93 -0.17 19.89
N GLY A 279 -6.92 -1.03 20.14
CA GLY A 279 -6.20 -1.08 21.43
C GLY A 279 -6.89 -1.86 22.55
N ARG A 280 -7.94 -2.64 22.26
CA ARG A 280 -8.62 -3.50 23.26
C ARG A 280 -8.31 -4.98 23.04
N ARG A 281 -8.48 -5.52 21.82
CA ARG A 281 -8.03 -6.87 21.40
C ARG A 281 -7.77 -6.91 19.88
N ALA A 282 -6.84 -7.79 19.44
CA ALA A 282 -6.54 -8.00 18.01
C ALA A 282 -7.76 -8.43 17.16
N GLY A 283 -8.87 -8.82 17.78
CA GLY A 283 -10.10 -9.20 17.10
C GLY A 283 -11.09 -8.07 16.81
N ASP A 284 -10.97 -6.91 17.47
CA ASP A 284 -12.02 -5.87 17.44
C ASP A 284 -12.16 -5.16 16.08
N GLY A 285 -11.18 -5.35 15.18
CA GLY A 285 -11.24 -4.81 13.82
C GLY A 285 -12.38 -5.36 12.96
N LEU A 286 -12.96 -6.51 13.37
CA LEU A 286 -14.11 -7.16 12.74
C LEU A 286 -15.07 -7.68 13.81
N ARG A 287 -16.32 -7.21 13.76
CA ARG A 287 -17.41 -7.72 14.62
C ARG A 287 -18.54 -8.21 13.73
N ILE A 288 -18.98 -9.43 13.97
CA ILE A 288 -19.81 -10.20 13.04
C ILE A 288 -20.98 -10.76 13.83
N SER A 289 -22.21 -10.47 13.41
CA SER A 289 -23.38 -11.16 13.99
C SER A 289 -23.31 -12.67 13.73
N ARG A 290 -23.81 -13.48 14.66
CA ARG A 290 -23.93 -14.95 14.51
C ARG A 290 -24.52 -15.34 13.15
N ALA A 291 -25.61 -14.69 12.76
CA ALA A 291 -26.29 -14.93 11.49
C ALA A 291 -25.41 -14.65 10.25
N ALA A 292 -24.57 -13.61 10.29
CA ALA A 292 -23.62 -13.32 9.22
C ALA A 292 -22.48 -14.34 9.19
N PHE A 293 -21.96 -14.72 10.35
CA PHE A 293 -20.89 -15.72 10.48
C PHE A 293 -21.33 -17.06 9.89
N ASP A 294 -22.48 -17.58 10.31
CA ASP A 294 -23.01 -18.85 9.83
C ASP A 294 -23.43 -18.76 8.35
N GLY A 295 -24.03 -17.65 7.94
CA GLY A 295 -24.45 -17.41 6.56
C GLY A 295 -23.28 -17.41 5.56
N VAL A 296 -22.16 -16.77 5.89
CA VAL A 296 -20.96 -16.77 5.05
C VAL A 296 -20.36 -18.17 4.92
N ARG A 297 -20.29 -18.92 6.04
CA ARG A 297 -19.77 -20.29 6.03
C ARG A 297 -20.67 -21.21 5.21
N GLN A 298 -21.98 -21.09 5.34
CA GLN A 298 -22.93 -21.89 4.58
C GLN A 298 -22.86 -21.56 3.08
N ALA A 299 -22.80 -20.28 2.71
CA ALA A 299 -22.68 -19.88 1.30
C ALA A 299 -21.42 -20.45 0.63
N LEU A 300 -20.31 -20.56 1.36
CA LEU A 300 -19.11 -21.20 0.85
C LEU A 300 -19.27 -22.72 0.77
N LYS A 301 -19.83 -23.36 1.80
CA LYS A 301 -20.15 -24.79 1.78
C LYS A 301 -21.01 -25.16 0.58
N ASP A 302 -22.11 -24.44 0.35
CA ASP A 302 -23.00 -24.70 -0.78
C ASP A 302 -22.27 -24.61 -2.13
N LYS A 303 -21.30 -23.67 -2.23
CA LYS A 303 -20.50 -23.49 -3.44
C LYS A 303 -19.48 -24.61 -3.67
N TYR A 304 -18.96 -25.24 -2.62
CA TYR A 304 -17.81 -26.16 -2.72
C TYR A 304 -18.06 -27.59 -2.24
N ASP A 305 -19.06 -27.87 -1.41
CA ASP A 305 -19.37 -29.22 -0.91
C ASP A 305 -20.01 -30.11 -1.99
N SER A 306 -20.45 -29.54 -3.12
CA SER A 306 -20.82 -30.32 -4.32
C SER A 306 -19.60 -30.92 -5.06
N THR A 307 -18.39 -30.53 -4.66
CA THR A 307 -17.13 -31.09 -5.13
C THR A 307 -16.57 -32.00 -4.04
N SER A 308 -15.95 -33.12 -4.39
CA SER A 308 -15.41 -34.16 -3.49
C SER A 308 -14.21 -33.69 -2.62
N SER A 309 -14.31 -32.51 -2.01
CA SER A 309 -13.30 -31.89 -1.15
C SER A 309 -13.99 -30.89 -0.21
N PRO A 310 -14.31 -31.29 1.03
CA PRO A 310 -15.03 -30.45 1.97
C PRO A 310 -14.23 -29.20 2.35
N ILE A 311 -14.95 -28.14 2.75
CA ILE A 311 -14.30 -26.96 3.32
C ILE A 311 -13.69 -27.28 4.69
N GLY A 312 -12.39 -27.03 4.81
CA GLY A 312 -11.67 -26.97 6.08
C GLY A 312 -12.09 -25.74 6.86
N LEU A 313 -12.84 -25.97 7.93
CA LEU A 313 -13.26 -24.93 8.87
C LEU A 313 -12.38 -24.97 10.12
N LEU A 314 -12.06 -23.79 10.65
CA LEU A 314 -11.46 -23.68 11.97
C LEU A 314 -12.52 -23.94 13.04
N LEU A 315 -12.06 -24.43 14.19
CA LEU A 315 -12.84 -24.34 15.42
C LEU A 315 -13.16 -22.88 15.69
N GLU A 316 -14.39 -22.60 16.12
CA GLU A 316 -14.82 -21.22 16.39
C GLU A 316 -13.93 -20.51 17.42
N ALA A 317 -13.38 -21.26 18.37
CA ALA A 317 -12.42 -20.76 19.35
C ALA A 317 -11.12 -20.19 18.74
N HIS A 318 -10.84 -20.50 17.48
CA HIS A 318 -9.69 -19.99 16.72
C HIS A 318 -10.07 -18.87 15.74
N CYS A 319 -11.35 -18.45 15.72
CA CYS A 319 -11.78 -17.31 14.94
C CYS A 319 -11.23 -16.02 15.55
N GLU A 320 -10.71 -15.13 14.70
CA GLU A 320 -10.14 -13.87 15.16
C GLU A 320 -11.13 -12.69 15.11
N ALA A 321 -12.38 -12.90 14.74
CA ALA A 321 -13.42 -11.86 14.82
C ALA A 321 -14.21 -11.98 16.12
N VAL A 322 -14.76 -10.86 16.58
CA VAL A 322 -15.75 -10.89 17.67
C VAL A 322 -17.08 -11.32 17.08
N ILE A 323 -17.55 -12.51 17.48
CA ILE A 323 -18.86 -13.01 17.04
C ILE A 323 -19.91 -12.58 18.06
N GLU A 324 -20.79 -11.69 17.64
CA GLU A 324 -21.87 -11.14 18.46
C GLU A 324 -23.07 -12.10 18.41
N SER A 325 -23.66 -12.36 19.60
CA SER A 325 -24.76 -13.31 19.80
C SER A 325 -26.02 -12.96 19.03
#